data_AF-A0A4V5P8H1-F1
#
_entry.id   AF-A0A4V5P8H1-F1
#
_cell.length_a   1.000
_cell.length_b   1.000
_cell.length_c   1.000
_cell.angle_alpha   90.00
_cell.angle_beta   90.00
_cell.angle_gamma   90.00
#
_symmetry.space_group_name_H-M   'P 1'
#
loop_
_entity.id
_entity.type
_entity.pdbx_description
1 polymer ?
#
loop_
_entity_poly.entity_id
_entity_poly.type
_entity_poly.pdbx_seq_one_letter_code
_entity_poly.pdbx_strand_id
1 'polypeptide(L)'
;MLGYACQGNEWSFFMLFSSNFVLNRCSEINKYKLYPWIHQFSNNRRSADQIRPIFFPDVDPHSLPPGSNFSMTAGDFQEIYSECSTWDCIATCFFIDTAHNVIDYIDTIWKILKPGGIWIN
;
A
#
# COMPACT_ATOMS: atom_id res chain seq x y z
N MET A 1 14.87 3.84 -11.24
CA MET A 1 13.44 3.72 -10.89
C MET A 1 12.74 2.99 -12.03
N LEU A 2 11.73 2.18 -11.76
CA LEU A 2 11.17 1.23 -12.74
C LEU A 2 10.18 1.85 -13.74
N GLY A 3 9.71 3.07 -13.52
CA GLY A 3 9.03 3.90 -14.53
C GLY A 3 7.59 3.50 -14.90
N TYR A 4 7.00 2.50 -14.26
CA TYR A 4 5.62 2.10 -14.50
C TYR A 4 4.62 3.17 -14.06
N ALA A 5 3.49 3.27 -14.77
CA ALA A 5 2.31 3.97 -14.28
C ALA A 5 1.63 3.09 -13.21
N CYS A 6 1.66 3.55 -11.95
CA CYS A 6 1.24 2.76 -10.81
C CYS A 6 0.15 3.48 -10.02
N GLN A 7 -0.87 2.72 -9.63
CA GLN A 7 -1.93 3.19 -8.76
C GLN A 7 -2.10 2.20 -7.61
N GLY A 8 -2.03 2.68 -6.37
CA GLY A 8 -2.50 1.93 -5.22
C GLY A 8 -3.97 2.20 -4.95
N ASN A 9 -4.65 1.22 -4.37
CA ASN A 9 -6.02 1.33 -3.90
C ASN A 9 -6.09 0.90 -2.44
N GLU A 10 -6.84 1.64 -1.64
CA GLU A 10 -7.01 1.34 -0.23
C GLU A 10 -8.43 1.73 0.22
N TRP A 11 -9.00 0.92 1.10
CA TRP A 11 -10.33 1.11 1.65
C TRP A 11 -10.29 1.71 3.07
N SER A 12 -9.31 1.31 3.88
CA SER A 12 -9.21 1.69 5.30
C SER A 12 -8.80 3.15 5.49
N PHE A 13 -9.62 3.94 6.19
CA PHE A 13 -9.26 5.30 6.57
C PHE A 13 -7.97 5.40 7.40
N PHE A 14 -7.67 4.39 8.23
CA PHE A 14 -6.41 4.36 8.98
C PHE A 14 -5.21 4.37 8.04
N MET A 15 -5.27 3.60 6.96
CA MET A 15 -4.21 3.50 5.95
C MET A 15 -4.21 4.73 5.03
N LEU A 16 -5.37 5.23 4.63
CA LEU A 16 -5.49 6.43 3.79
C LEU A 16 -4.93 7.69 4.47
N PHE A 17 -5.27 7.91 5.74
CA PHE A 17 -4.75 9.06 6.48
C PHE A 17 -3.23 8.95 6.69
N SER A 18 -2.75 7.76 7.05
CA SER A 18 -1.33 7.52 7.30
C SER A 18 -0.50 7.64 6.01
N SER A 19 -0.96 7.04 4.90
CA SER A 19 -0.27 7.11 3.60
C SER A 19 -0.26 8.53 3.05
N ASN A 20 -1.36 9.27 3.15
CA ASN A 20 -1.40 10.67 2.75
C ASN A 20 -0.43 11.54 3.56
N PHE A 21 -0.27 11.29 4.86
CA PHE A 21 0.73 11.97 5.68
C PHE A 21 2.16 11.63 5.23
N VAL A 22 2.49 10.34 5.07
CA VAL A 22 3.84 9.93 4.68
C VAL A 22 4.18 10.43 3.27
N LEU A 23 3.34 10.15 2.28
CA LEU A 23 3.63 10.40 0.87
C LEU A 23 3.64 11.88 0.51
N ASN A 24 2.84 12.72 1.18
CA ASN A 24 2.66 14.12 0.78
C ASN A 24 3.22 15.14 1.79
N ARG A 25 3.59 14.73 3.01
CA ARG A 25 4.04 15.65 4.08
C ARG A 25 5.42 15.31 4.63
N CYS A 26 5.96 14.13 4.36
CA CYS A 26 7.28 13.76 4.82
C CYS A 26 8.29 13.89 3.68
N SER A 27 9.14 14.93 3.68
CA SER A 27 10.18 15.15 2.66
C SER A 27 11.62 15.13 3.21
N GLU A 28 11.76 14.80 4.49
CA GLU A 28 13.06 14.70 5.16
C GLU A 28 13.21 13.30 5.73
N ILE A 29 14.31 12.63 5.36
CA ILE A 29 14.61 11.25 5.76
C ILE A 29 14.78 11.17 7.28
N ASN A 30 14.15 10.15 7.89
CA ASN A 30 14.19 9.84 9.32
C ASN A 30 13.75 10.99 10.24
N LYS A 31 12.97 11.94 9.73
CA LYS A 31 12.50 13.12 10.48
C LYS A 31 11.60 12.74 11.65
N TYR A 32 10.71 11.77 11.47
CA TYR A 32 9.71 11.40 12.45
C TYR A 32 10.11 10.12 13.18
N LYS A 33 9.57 9.94 14.40
CA LYS A 33 9.70 8.69 15.14
C LYS A 33 8.38 8.25 15.75
N LEU A 34 8.20 6.93 15.87
CA LEU A 34 7.10 6.31 16.61
C LEU A 34 7.62 5.11 17.41
N TYR A 35 6.83 4.65 18.37
CA TYR A 35 7.18 3.53 19.25
C TYR A 35 6.18 2.39 19.04
N PRO A 36 6.34 1.56 17.99
CA PRO A 36 5.29 0.66 17.56
C PRO A 36 5.15 -0.54 18.49
N TRP A 37 6.15 -0.84 19.32
CA TRP A 37 6.21 -2.05 20.14
C TRP A 37 5.60 -1.87 21.54
N ILE A 38 5.19 -0.66 21.92
CA ILE A 38 4.81 -0.34 23.31
C ILE A 38 3.58 -1.11 23.80
N HIS A 39 2.71 -1.54 22.89
CA HIS A 39 1.53 -2.34 23.23
C HIS A 39 1.84 -3.83 23.41
N GLN A 40 3.04 -4.30 23.06
CA GLN A 40 3.45 -5.69 23.21
C GLN A 40 4.14 -5.91 24.57
N PHE A 41 3.45 -6.54 25.51
CA PHE A 41 3.99 -6.84 26.85
C PHE A 41 4.57 -8.25 26.99
N SER A 42 4.18 -9.16 26.11
CA SER A 42 4.69 -10.55 26.07
C SER A 42 5.85 -10.68 25.08
N ASN A 43 6.68 -11.71 25.23
CA ASN A 43 7.78 -12.04 24.31
C ASN A 43 8.85 -10.95 24.12
N ASN A 44 9.03 -10.05 25.10
CA ASN A 44 10.14 -9.10 25.11
C ASN A 44 11.39 -9.77 25.70
N ARG A 45 12.50 -9.81 24.94
CA ARG A 45 13.78 -10.36 25.44
C ARG A 45 14.43 -9.40 26.44
N ARG A 46 14.29 -8.10 26.21
CA ARG A 46 14.72 -7.02 27.11
C ARG A 46 13.59 -6.01 27.24
N SER A 47 13.43 -5.41 28.42
CA SER A 47 12.42 -4.36 28.63
C SER A 47 12.62 -3.16 27.68
N ALA A 48 13.88 -2.86 27.32
CA ALA A 48 14.20 -1.83 26.33
C ALA A 48 13.64 -2.13 24.92
N ASP A 49 13.35 -3.39 24.59
CA ASP A 49 12.85 -3.77 23.27
C ASP A 49 11.43 -3.23 23.04
N GLN A 50 10.61 -3.14 24.09
CA GLN A 50 9.22 -2.65 24.05
C GLN A 50 9.14 -1.14 23.73
N ILE A 51 10.14 -0.38 24.18
CA ILE A 51 10.17 1.08 24.08
C ILE A 51 11.18 1.61 23.07
N ARG A 52 11.74 0.75 22.21
CA ARG A 52 12.67 1.23 21.17
C ARG A 52 11.92 2.02 20.10
N PRO A 53 12.43 3.19 19.68
CA PRO A 53 11.82 3.95 18.59
C PRO A 53 12.11 3.30 17.23
N ILE A 54 11.29 3.64 16.24
CA ILE A 54 11.65 3.57 14.82
C ILE A 54 11.59 4.98 14.23
N PHE A 55 12.36 5.23 13.17
CA PHE A 55 12.38 6.50 12.45
C PHE A 55 11.81 6.31 11.04
N PHE A 56 11.19 7.34 10.48
CA PHE A 56 10.61 7.33 9.14
C PHE A 56 10.48 8.75 8.55
N PRO A 57 10.30 8.90 7.23
CA PRO A 57 10.50 7.87 6.19
C PRO A 57 12.00 7.62 5.94
N ASP A 58 12.39 6.41 5.57
CA ASP A 58 13.80 6.04 5.30
C ASP A 58 14.31 6.54 3.94
N VAL A 59 13.39 6.87 3.04
CA VAL A 59 13.62 7.54 1.75
C VAL A 59 12.76 8.80 1.65
N ASP A 60 13.11 9.76 0.80
CA ASP A 60 12.21 10.87 0.48
C ASP A 60 11.14 10.40 -0.53
N PRO A 61 9.85 10.34 -0.16
CA PRO A 61 8.77 9.98 -1.07
C PRO A 61 8.65 10.89 -2.30
N HIS A 62 9.20 12.11 -2.25
CA HIS A 62 9.20 13.07 -3.35
C HIS A 62 10.36 12.88 -4.32
N SER A 63 11.26 11.92 -4.08
CA SER A 63 12.40 11.64 -4.97
C SER A 63 12.01 10.88 -6.25
N LEU A 64 10.73 10.97 -6.66
CA LEU A 64 10.25 10.43 -7.93
C LEU A 64 10.88 11.20 -9.11
N PRO A 65 11.48 10.52 -10.12
CA PRO A 65 12.00 11.14 -11.31
C PRO A 65 10.92 11.91 -12.07
N PRO A 66 11.30 12.93 -12.84
CA PRO A 66 10.40 13.60 -13.76
C PRO A 66 9.69 12.60 -14.67
N GLY A 67 8.38 12.78 -14.86
CA GLY A 67 7.55 11.90 -15.69
C GLY A 67 7.03 10.64 -14.99
N SER A 68 7.33 10.44 -13.70
CA SER A 68 6.73 9.37 -12.91
C SER A 68 5.21 9.56 -12.79
N ASN A 69 4.46 8.47 -12.87
CA ASN A 69 3.01 8.46 -12.71
C ASN A 69 2.62 7.53 -11.56
N PHE A 70 2.43 8.11 -10.38
CA PHE A 70 2.04 7.40 -9.16
C PHE A 70 0.79 8.05 -8.57
N SER A 71 -0.19 7.24 -8.18
CA SER A 71 -1.45 7.70 -7.58
C SER A 71 -1.99 6.73 -6.53
N MET A 72 -2.91 7.22 -5.68
CA MET A 72 -3.63 6.42 -4.68
C MET A 72 -5.13 6.71 -4.79
N THR A 73 -5.97 5.67 -4.76
CA THR A 73 -7.44 5.80 -4.73
C THR A 73 -8.00 5.31 -3.40
N ALA A 74 -9.10 5.94 -2.97
CA ALA A 74 -9.82 5.59 -1.75
C ALA A 74 -11.14 4.91 -2.11
N GLY A 75 -11.38 3.70 -1.60
CA GLY A 75 -12.63 2.97 -1.79
C GLY A 75 -12.42 1.46 -1.92
N ASP A 76 -13.53 0.72 -1.93
CA ASP A 76 -13.51 -0.74 -2.10
C ASP A 76 -12.99 -1.07 -3.51
N PHE A 77 -12.00 -1.97 -3.57
CA PHE A 77 -11.42 -2.48 -4.80
C PHE A 77 -12.49 -2.95 -5.81
N GLN A 78 -13.53 -3.64 -5.35
CA GLN A 78 -14.55 -4.21 -6.23
C GLN A 78 -15.50 -3.14 -6.79
N GLU A 79 -15.71 -2.05 -6.06
CA GLU A 79 -16.62 -0.97 -6.48
C GLU A 79 -15.91 0.06 -7.37
N ILE A 80 -14.65 0.37 -7.05
CA ILE A 80 -13.86 1.39 -7.75
C ILE A 80 -13.47 0.91 -9.16
N TYR A 81 -13.11 -0.36 -9.31
CA TYR A 81 -12.60 -0.89 -10.58
C TYR A 81 -13.66 -1.69 -11.33
N SER A 82 -14.49 -0.97 -12.10
CA SER A 82 -15.56 -1.55 -12.93
C SER A 82 -15.26 -1.60 -14.43
N GLU A 83 -14.24 -0.89 -14.90
CA GLU A 83 -13.86 -0.85 -16.32
C GLU A 83 -13.04 -2.08 -16.72
N CYS A 84 -13.62 -2.92 -17.59
CA CYS A 84 -13.00 -4.15 -18.07
C CYS A 84 -11.76 -3.87 -18.96
N SER A 85 -10.79 -4.79 -18.92
CA SER A 85 -9.62 -4.76 -19.81
C SER A 85 -8.81 -3.45 -19.76
N THR A 86 -8.58 -2.95 -18.56
CA THR A 86 -7.89 -1.67 -18.30
C THR A 86 -6.44 -1.87 -17.86
N TRP A 87 -6.16 -2.86 -17.03
CA TRP A 87 -4.87 -3.01 -16.36
C TRP A 87 -3.96 -4.02 -17.06
N ASP A 88 -2.69 -3.66 -17.24
CA ASP A 88 -1.67 -4.57 -17.80
C ASP A 88 -1.14 -5.55 -16.73
N CYS A 89 -1.14 -5.13 -15.47
CA CYS A 89 -0.70 -5.93 -14.34
C CYS A 89 -1.52 -5.56 -13.10
N ILE A 90 -1.91 -6.57 -12.31
CA ILE A 90 -2.43 -6.41 -10.94
C ILE A 90 -1.49 -7.15 -10.00
N ALA A 91 -1.05 -6.47 -8.95
CA ALA A 91 -0.18 -7.04 -7.92
C ALA A 91 -0.89 -6.99 -6.57
N THR A 92 -1.23 -8.16 -6.03
CA THR A 92 -1.83 -8.31 -4.70
C THR A 92 -0.77 -8.80 -3.72
N CYS A 93 -0.71 -8.25 -2.51
CA CYS A 93 0.27 -8.63 -1.49
C CYS A 93 -0.41 -8.56 -0.13
N PHE A 94 -0.59 -9.71 0.55
CA PHE A 94 -1.39 -9.82 1.78
C PHE A 94 -2.78 -9.14 1.64
N PHE A 95 -3.47 -9.45 0.54
CA PHE A 95 -4.70 -8.76 0.14
C PHE A 95 -5.87 -9.71 -0.14
N ILE A 96 -5.71 -10.76 -0.94
CA ILE A 96 -6.87 -11.58 -1.36
C ILE A 96 -7.57 -12.33 -0.23
N ASP A 97 -6.87 -12.53 0.89
CA ASP A 97 -7.37 -13.11 2.12
C ASP A 97 -8.20 -12.12 2.97
N THR A 98 -8.29 -10.84 2.58
CA THR A 98 -9.19 -9.86 3.19
C THR A 98 -10.61 -9.91 2.63
N ALA A 99 -10.83 -10.61 1.51
CA ALA A 99 -12.12 -10.68 0.85
C ALA A 99 -13.17 -11.41 1.72
N HIS A 100 -14.41 -10.93 1.70
CA HIS A 100 -15.55 -11.71 2.22
C HIS A 100 -15.73 -13.02 1.45
N ASN A 101 -15.51 -12.98 0.14
CA ASN A 101 -15.47 -14.13 -0.75
C ASN A 101 -14.37 -13.91 -1.79
N VAL A 102 -13.31 -14.71 -1.72
CA VAL A 102 -12.13 -14.58 -2.59
C VAL A 102 -12.46 -14.75 -4.09
N ILE A 103 -13.52 -15.48 -4.42
CA ILE A 103 -13.94 -15.68 -5.81
C ILE A 103 -14.35 -14.33 -6.43
N ASP A 104 -14.94 -13.43 -5.66
CA ASP A 104 -15.36 -12.13 -6.18
C ASP A 104 -14.16 -11.23 -6.50
N TYR A 105 -13.06 -11.35 -5.73
CA TYR A 105 -11.80 -10.68 -6.07
C TYR A 105 -11.17 -11.27 -7.34
N ILE A 106 -11.15 -12.60 -7.47
CA ILE A 106 -10.64 -13.27 -8.68
C ILE A 106 -11.44 -12.83 -9.92
N ASP A 107 -12.77 -12.76 -9.82
CA ASP A 107 -13.65 -12.29 -10.89
C ASP A 107 -13.39 -10.83 -11.26
N THR A 108 -13.25 -9.92 -10.27
CA THR A 108 -12.87 -8.52 -10.52
C THR A 108 -11.51 -8.44 -11.22
N ILE A 109 -10.47 -9.12 -10.71
CA ILE A 109 -9.12 -9.14 -11.30
C ILE A 109 -9.17 -9.64 -12.75
N TRP A 110 -9.88 -10.73 -12.99
CA TRP A 110 -10.05 -11.29 -14.34
C TRP A 110 -10.72 -10.29 -15.29
N LYS A 111 -11.78 -9.61 -14.86
CA LYS A 111 -12.53 -8.64 -15.67
C LYS A 111 -11.69 -7.42 -16.06
N ILE A 112 -10.95 -6.85 -15.10
CA ILE A 112 -10.28 -5.57 -15.30
C ILE A 112 -8.88 -5.72 -15.92
N LEU A 113 -8.30 -6.92 -15.96
CA LEU A 113 -7.07 -7.17 -16.72
C LEU A 113 -7.32 -7.14 -18.23
N LYS A 114 -6.40 -6.51 -18.96
CA LYS A 114 -6.34 -6.59 -20.42
C LYS A 114 -6.09 -8.04 -20.86
N PRO A 115 -6.53 -8.43 -22.07
CA PRO A 115 -6.07 -9.68 -22.68
C PRO A 115 -4.53 -9.71 -22.74
N GLY A 116 -3.93 -10.74 -22.14
CA GLY A 116 -2.47 -10.87 -22.00
C GLY A 116 -1.86 -10.15 -20.80
N GLY A 117 -2.67 -9.43 -20.01
CA GLY A 117 -2.27 -8.88 -18.72
C GLY A 117 -2.03 -9.97 -17.67
N ILE A 118 -1.27 -9.63 -16.64
CA ILE A 118 -0.84 -10.59 -15.61
C ILE A 118 -1.34 -10.23 -14.22
N TRP A 119 -1.65 -11.25 -13.44
CA TRP A 119 -1.89 -11.14 -12.00
C TRP A 119 -0.72 -11.77 -11.25
N ILE A 120 -0.14 -11.01 -10.32
CA ILE A 120 0.92 -11.45 -9.40
C ILE A 120 0.35 -11.40 -7.97
N ASN A 121 0.48 -12.50 -7.22
CA ASN A 121 0.01 -12.61 -5.84
C ASN A 121 1.06 -13.24 -4.92
#